data_AF-A0A932VSR1-F1
#
_entry.id   AF-A0A932VSR1-F1
#
_cell.length_a   1.000
_cell.length_b   1.000
_cell.length_c   1.000
_cell.angle_alpha   90.00
_cell.angle_beta   90.00
_cell.angle_gamma   90.00
#
_symmetry.space_group_name_H-M   'P 1'
#
loop_
_entity.id
_entity.type
_entity.pdbx_description
1 polymer ?
#
loop_
_entity_poly.entity_id
_entity_poly.type
_entity_poly.pdbx_seq_one_letter_code
_entity_poly.pdbx_strand_id
1 'polypeptide(L)'
;MNEAVYVFPGTFSPPTIGHFKVVIEASKICDNLTIICSRNPDKSSCWFIPEECVEFWKSYNLPSNISVTTFSQFTKTKHDMSKVVMVRGIRNEKDLAHENNVVLLNKKDYGINNYLYILTDPEFENISSSLARELASKLDLEALSKLVSPMVLTALIEKCLEQKNIVMVVGRPASGKSTILGHLTKLDPKNIHINTDEFNHQIKTLLKEAFPGEDLLRVAETNEAELLRVSTKPWFNLLREALIKAPKGSNIFIEAAYGLQENKKLYNLISRKILSIGCRDVVQLEKRIINRGTPHILLFMRKIPDIAESIRIAKENKLEIISIETDGPVEELNSKAVKISEKINKEVNFKWKTCLLE
;
A
#
# COMPACT_ATOMS: atom_id res chain seq x y z
N MET A 1 40.16 -6.76 -11.64
CA MET A 1 39.82 -6.98 -10.22
C MET A 1 38.49 -7.71 -10.20
N ASN A 2 38.39 -8.86 -9.53
CA ASN A 2 37.14 -9.63 -9.51
C ASN A 2 36.11 -8.90 -8.64
N GLU A 3 34.96 -8.60 -9.23
CA GLU A 3 33.90 -7.76 -8.67
C GLU A 3 33.23 -8.41 -7.45
N ALA A 4 33.05 -7.64 -6.37
CA ALA A 4 32.37 -8.09 -5.16
C ALA A 4 30.86 -8.24 -5.41
N VAL A 5 30.22 -9.22 -4.75
CA VAL A 5 28.78 -9.46 -4.88
C VAL A 5 28.08 -9.00 -3.60
N TYR A 6 27.54 -7.78 -3.60
CA TYR A 6 26.84 -7.24 -2.43
C TYR A 6 25.41 -7.78 -2.34
N VAL A 7 25.06 -8.32 -1.18
CA VAL A 7 23.73 -8.90 -0.94
C VAL A 7 23.12 -8.39 0.36
N PHE A 8 21.82 -8.11 0.37
CA PHE A 8 21.04 -7.78 1.56
C PHE A 8 20.00 -8.87 1.80
N PRO A 9 20.37 -9.99 2.48
CA PRO A 9 19.48 -11.10 2.69
C PRO A 9 18.60 -10.90 3.92
N GLY A 10 17.33 -11.30 3.80
CA GLY A 10 16.39 -11.25 4.90
C GLY A 10 15.04 -11.85 4.57
N THR A 11 14.28 -12.16 5.61
CA THR A 11 12.91 -12.67 5.46
C THR A 11 11.97 -11.60 4.93
N PHE A 12 12.18 -10.35 5.32
CA PHE A 12 11.42 -9.16 4.89
C PHE A 12 9.91 -9.42 4.82
N SER A 13 9.32 -9.99 5.88
CA SER A 13 7.92 -10.40 5.88
C SER A 13 7.08 -9.52 6.82
N PRO A 14 6.68 -8.30 6.40
CA PRO A 14 7.00 -7.63 5.11
C PRO A 14 8.25 -6.72 5.19
N PRO A 15 8.79 -6.20 4.07
CA PRO A 15 9.79 -5.14 4.12
C PRO A 15 9.19 -3.87 4.72
N THR A 16 10.02 -3.08 5.39
CA THR A 16 9.63 -1.87 6.12
C THR A 16 10.47 -0.68 5.68
N ILE A 17 10.04 0.53 6.05
CA ILE A 17 10.81 1.76 5.82
C ILE A 17 12.20 1.67 6.47
N GLY A 18 12.32 1.04 7.64
CA GLY A 18 13.62 0.79 8.27
C GLY A 18 14.55 -0.07 7.41
N HIS A 19 14.04 -1.13 6.77
CA HIS A 19 14.84 -1.93 5.82
C HIS A 19 15.20 -1.10 4.57
N PHE A 20 14.25 -0.33 4.04
CA PHE A 20 14.47 0.52 2.88
C PHE A 20 15.57 1.55 3.12
N LYS A 21 15.66 2.14 4.31
CA LYS A 21 16.72 3.10 4.66
C LYS A 21 18.11 2.47 4.65
N VAL A 22 18.26 1.26 5.20
CA VAL A 22 19.52 0.50 5.12
C VAL A 22 19.93 0.25 3.67
N VAL A 23 18.97 -0.13 2.82
CA VAL A 23 19.18 -0.37 1.39
C VAL A 23 19.61 0.91 0.66
N ILE A 24 19.00 2.05 0.97
CA ILE A 24 19.37 3.35 0.39
C ILE A 24 20.81 3.74 0.76
N GLU A 25 21.19 3.63 2.03
CA GLU A 25 22.56 3.97 2.44
C GLU A 25 23.59 2.99 1.84
N ALA A 26 23.30 1.69 1.83
CA ALA A 26 24.16 0.70 1.19
C ALA A 26 24.32 0.95 -0.33
N SER A 27 23.28 1.41 -1.02
CA SER A 27 23.33 1.69 -2.46
C SER A 27 24.29 2.80 -2.86
N LYS A 28 24.70 3.66 -1.92
CA LYS A 28 25.72 4.70 -2.14
C LYS A 28 27.15 4.15 -2.10
N ILE A 29 27.33 2.96 -1.53
CA ILE A 29 28.63 2.32 -1.31
C ILE A 29 28.84 1.17 -2.30
N CYS A 30 27.78 0.41 -2.58
CA CYS A 30 27.83 -0.77 -3.42
C CYS A 30 27.60 -0.42 -4.91
N ASP A 31 28.44 -0.94 -5.80
CA ASP A 31 28.25 -0.80 -7.25
C ASP A 31 26.92 -1.43 -7.70
N ASN A 32 26.62 -2.64 -7.22
CA ASN A 32 25.37 -3.34 -7.43
C ASN A 32 24.96 -4.07 -6.15
N LEU A 33 23.73 -3.85 -5.66
CA LEU A 33 23.20 -4.48 -4.45
C LEU A 33 22.03 -5.42 -4.80
N THR A 34 22.08 -6.66 -4.30
CA THR A 34 20.98 -7.62 -4.48
C THR A 34 20.25 -7.86 -3.15
N ILE A 35 18.99 -7.45 -3.07
CA ILE A 35 18.10 -7.80 -1.96
C ILE A 35 17.62 -9.24 -2.16
N ILE A 36 17.83 -10.09 -1.16
CA ILE A 36 17.45 -11.51 -1.22
C ILE A 36 16.34 -11.78 -0.22
N CYS A 37 15.12 -11.99 -0.73
CA CYS A 37 13.99 -12.44 0.07
C CYS A 37 14.09 -13.94 0.33
N SER A 38 14.05 -14.33 1.60
CA SER A 38 14.15 -15.73 2.02
C SER A 38 13.03 -16.12 2.98
N ARG A 39 12.88 -17.41 3.25
CA ARG A 39 12.07 -17.90 4.36
C ARG A 39 13.02 -18.39 5.44
N ASN A 40 12.82 -17.94 6.67
CA ASN A 40 13.50 -18.55 7.81
C ASN A 40 12.55 -19.60 8.40
N PRO A 41 12.85 -20.91 8.28
CA PRO A 41 11.99 -21.98 8.77
C PRO A 41 11.80 -21.93 10.30
N ASP A 42 12.79 -21.42 11.04
CA ASP A 42 12.73 -21.27 12.50
C ASP A 42 11.84 -20.10 12.93
N LYS A 43 11.49 -19.19 12.00
CA LYS A 43 10.53 -18.11 12.24
C LYS A 43 9.14 -18.54 11.76
N SER A 44 8.41 -19.19 12.66
CA SER A 44 6.98 -19.57 12.48
C SER A 44 6.06 -18.39 12.13
N SER A 45 6.53 -17.16 12.33
CA SER A 45 5.74 -15.94 12.21
C SER A 45 5.77 -15.28 10.82
N CYS A 46 6.36 -15.91 9.79
CA CYS A 46 6.35 -15.34 8.43
C CYS A 46 4.92 -15.22 7.88
N TRP A 47 4.50 -14.00 7.57
CA TRP A 47 3.17 -13.73 7.01
C TRP A 47 3.16 -13.72 5.49
N PHE A 48 4.29 -13.73 4.82
CA PHE A 48 4.36 -13.60 3.37
C PHE A 48 5.47 -14.49 2.84
N ILE A 49 5.25 -15.10 1.68
CA ILE A 49 6.25 -15.92 0.99
C ILE A 49 7.30 -15.02 0.33
N PRO A 50 8.53 -15.53 0.05
CA PRO A 50 9.59 -14.71 -0.52
C PRO A 50 9.21 -13.96 -1.81
N GLU A 51 8.41 -14.57 -2.67
CA GLU A 51 7.92 -13.98 -3.92
C GLU A 51 7.03 -12.76 -3.67
N GLU A 52 6.20 -12.78 -2.63
CA GLU A 52 5.40 -11.62 -2.22
C GLU A 52 6.30 -10.49 -1.70
N CYS A 53 7.30 -10.84 -0.89
CA CYS A 53 8.27 -9.88 -0.37
C CYS A 53 9.08 -9.20 -1.48
N VAL A 54 9.44 -9.93 -2.55
CA VAL A 54 10.11 -9.36 -3.74
C VAL A 54 9.25 -8.25 -4.36
N GLU A 55 7.95 -8.47 -4.47
CA GLU A 55 7.04 -7.51 -5.09
C GLU A 55 6.69 -6.35 -4.14
N PHE A 56 6.65 -6.61 -2.83
CA PHE A 56 6.61 -5.54 -1.84
C PHE A 56 7.83 -4.63 -1.94
N TRP A 57 9.03 -5.19 -2.11
CA TRP A 57 10.23 -4.39 -2.35
C TRP A 57 10.13 -3.56 -3.63
N LYS A 58 9.50 -4.09 -4.69
CA LYS A 58 9.23 -3.31 -5.89
C LYS A 58 8.36 -2.11 -5.62
N SER A 59 7.48 -2.10 -4.61
CA SER A 59 6.68 -0.91 -4.23
C SER A 59 7.50 0.23 -3.64
N TYR A 60 8.75 -0.01 -3.22
CA TYR A 60 9.65 1.04 -2.77
C TYR A 60 10.40 1.65 -3.97
N ASN A 61 10.74 2.93 -3.89
CA ASN A 61 11.50 3.63 -4.92
C ASN A 61 12.99 3.30 -4.78
N LEU A 62 13.35 2.08 -5.20
CA LEU A 62 14.71 1.57 -5.19
C LEU A 62 15.57 2.23 -6.29
N PRO A 63 16.81 2.63 -5.99
CA PRO A 63 17.83 3.00 -6.97
C PRO A 63 18.07 1.93 -8.04
N SER A 64 18.54 2.36 -9.22
CA SER A 64 18.73 1.49 -10.39
C SER A 64 19.81 0.42 -10.22
N ASN A 65 20.75 0.61 -9.28
CA ASN A 65 21.80 -0.36 -8.95
C ASN A 65 21.32 -1.42 -7.95
N ILE A 66 20.02 -1.46 -7.62
CA ILE A 66 19.45 -2.42 -6.70
C ILE A 66 18.57 -3.41 -7.46
N SER A 67 18.84 -4.70 -7.24
CA SER A 67 18.00 -5.79 -7.70
C SER A 67 17.34 -6.50 -6.53
N VAL A 68 16.22 -7.18 -6.78
CA VAL A 68 15.47 -7.92 -5.76
C VAL A 68 15.15 -9.30 -6.30
N THR A 69 15.47 -10.33 -5.53
CA THR A 69 15.26 -11.73 -5.92
C THR A 69 14.89 -12.59 -4.72
N THR A 70 14.49 -13.83 -4.96
CA THR A 70 14.32 -14.83 -3.90
C THR A 70 15.64 -15.59 -3.69
N PHE A 71 15.83 -16.16 -2.49
CA PHE A 71 17.00 -17.00 -2.21
C PHE A 71 17.12 -18.20 -3.16
N SER A 72 15.98 -18.79 -3.55
CA SER A 72 15.95 -19.92 -4.50
C SER A 72 16.35 -19.53 -5.92
N GLN A 73 16.17 -18.27 -6.32
CA GLN A 73 16.65 -17.76 -7.59
C GLN A 73 18.13 -17.34 -7.50
N PHE A 74 18.52 -16.67 -6.42
CA PHE A 74 19.90 -16.25 -6.20
C PHE A 74 20.89 -17.43 -6.19
N THR A 75 20.53 -18.57 -5.61
CA THR A 75 21.42 -19.74 -5.58
C THR A 75 21.64 -20.38 -6.97
N LYS A 76 20.77 -20.11 -7.96
CA LYS A 76 20.90 -20.67 -9.32
C LYS A 76 21.98 -19.98 -10.15
N THR A 77 22.36 -18.75 -9.82
CA THR A 77 23.36 -17.97 -10.56
C THR A 77 24.80 -18.38 -10.24
N LYS A 78 25.02 -19.32 -9.28
CA LYS A 78 26.31 -19.91 -8.92
C LYS A 78 27.40 -18.87 -8.65
N HIS A 79 27.07 -17.86 -7.84
CA HIS A 79 28.07 -16.90 -7.38
C HIS A 79 29.20 -17.59 -6.61
N ASP A 80 30.42 -17.08 -6.76
CA ASP A 80 31.53 -17.42 -5.90
C ASP A 80 31.29 -16.81 -4.52
N MET A 81 30.90 -17.66 -3.56
CA MET A 81 30.51 -17.24 -2.22
C MET A 81 31.64 -16.52 -1.46
N SER A 82 32.90 -16.73 -1.84
CA SER A 82 34.04 -16.00 -1.25
C SER A 82 34.05 -14.50 -1.60
N LYS A 83 33.34 -14.12 -2.67
CA LYS A 83 33.20 -12.72 -3.14
C LYS A 83 31.92 -12.05 -2.62
N VAL A 84 31.06 -12.79 -1.95
CA VAL A 84 29.83 -12.24 -1.39
C VAL A 84 30.15 -11.34 -0.21
N VAL A 85 29.58 -10.15 -0.23
CA VAL A 85 29.60 -9.19 0.89
C VAL A 85 28.17 -9.05 1.40
N MET A 86 27.93 -9.52 2.63
CA MET A 86 26.61 -9.37 3.25
C MET A 86 26.45 -7.96 3.83
N VAL A 87 25.53 -7.21 3.25
CA VAL A 87 25.04 -5.95 3.81
C VAL A 87 24.11 -6.27 4.98
N ARG A 88 24.28 -5.56 6.09
CA ARG A 88 23.46 -5.70 7.30
C ARG A 88 23.22 -4.33 7.93
N GLY A 89 22.05 -4.14 8.54
CA GLY A 89 21.80 -2.97 9.39
C GLY A 89 22.10 -3.31 10.84
N ILE A 90 22.74 -2.41 11.57
CA ILE A 90 22.88 -2.49 13.04
C ILE A 90 22.30 -1.24 13.68
N ARG A 91 21.59 -1.43 14.78
CA ARG A 91 20.86 -0.35 15.47
C ARG A 91 21.37 -0.12 16.89
N ASN A 92 21.73 -1.19 17.58
CA ASN A 92 22.29 -1.14 18.93
C ASN A 92 23.19 -2.36 19.22
N GLU A 93 23.73 -2.42 20.44
CA GLU A 93 24.61 -3.51 20.89
C GLU A 93 23.95 -4.90 20.85
N LYS A 94 22.63 -4.98 21.07
CA LYS A 94 21.90 -6.27 21.02
C LYS A 94 21.80 -6.81 19.60
N ASP A 95 21.57 -5.93 18.62
CA ASP A 95 21.60 -6.31 17.21
C ASP A 95 22.98 -6.85 16.83
N LEU A 96 24.06 -6.18 17.27
CA LEU A 96 25.41 -6.63 16.99
C LEU A 96 25.70 -8.06 17.51
N ALA A 97 25.22 -8.38 18.71
CA ALA A 97 25.35 -9.74 19.26
C ALA A 97 24.60 -10.79 18.43
N HIS A 98 23.38 -10.48 17.98
CA HIS A 98 22.63 -11.36 17.07
C HIS A 98 23.36 -11.51 15.73
N GLU A 99 23.88 -10.41 15.18
CA GLU A 99 24.61 -10.40 13.92
C GLU A 99 25.90 -11.23 13.97
N ASN A 100 26.62 -11.23 15.09
CA ASN A 100 27.79 -12.08 15.26
C ASN A 100 27.46 -13.57 15.11
N ASN A 101 26.30 -14.03 15.61
CA ASN A 101 25.87 -15.40 15.41
C ASN A 101 25.56 -15.69 13.93
N VAL A 102 24.91 -14.75 13.24
CA VAL A 102 24.64 -14.84 11.80
C VAL A 102 25.93 -14.91 10.98
N VAL A 103 26.97 -14.16 11.37
CA VAL A 103 28.30 -14.23 10.75
C VAL A 103 28.90 -15.62 10.87
N LEU A 104 28.88 -16.19 12.08
CA LEU A 104 29.44 -17.53 12.34
C LEU A 104 28.74 -18.62 11.52
N LEU A 105 27.41 -18.60 11.46
CA LEU A 105 26.62 -19.57 10.70
C LEU A 105 26.89 -19.45 9.19
N ASN A 106 26.85 -18.24 8.64
CA ASN A 106 27.07 -18.04 7.21
C ASN A 106 28.51 -18.36 6.78
N LYS A 107 29.50 -18.09 7.64
CA LYS A 107 30.89 -18.51 7.39
C LYS A 107 31.00 -20.03 7.34
N LYS A 108 30.36 -20.73 8.27
CA LYS A 108 30.36 -22.19 8.34
C LYS A 108 29.65 -22.82 7.14
N ASP A 109 28.45 -22.34 6.82
CA ASP A 109 27.55 -23.00 5.87
C ASP A 109 27.82 -22.59 4.41
N TYR A 110 28.31 -21.38 4.19
CA TYR A 110 28.49 -20.80 2.85
C TYR A 110 29.90 -20.26 2.57
N GLY A 111 30.81 -20.26 3.55
CA GLY A 111 32.17 -19.73 3.36
C GLY A 111 32.23 -18.20 3.20
N ILE A 112 31.17 -17.49 3.57
CA ILE A 112 31.07 -16.03 3.43
C ILE A 112 31.86 -15.37 4.57
N ASN A 113 32.80 -14.48 4.22
CA ASN A 113 33.68 -13.83 5.19
C ASN A 113 33.56 -12.29 5.20
N ASN A 114 32.84 -11.69 4.24
CA ASN A 114 32.79 -10.24 4.09
C ASN A 114 31.42 -9.69 4.50
N TYR A 115 31.43 -8.63 5.31
CA TYR A 115 30.22 -7.98 5.82
C TYR A 115 30.36 -6.46 5.71
N LEU A 116 29.27 -5.81 5.31
CA LEU A 116 29.14 -4.36 5.32
C LEU A 116 28.01 -3.98 6.28
N TYR A 117 28.34 -3.30 7.37
CA TYR A 117 27.36 -2.87 8.34
C TYR A 117 26.98 -1.41 8.12
N ILE A 118 25.67 -1.15 8.05
CA ILE A 118 25.08 0.18 7.94
C ILE A 118 24.46 0.54 9.30
N LEU A 119 24.91 1.65 9.87
CA LEU A 119 24.27 2.21 11.05
C LEU A 119 22.92 2.81 10.63
N THR A 120 21.86 2.41 11.33
CA THR A 120 20.51 2.91 11.05
C THR A 120 20.24 4.16 11.87
N ASP A 121 19.57 5.17 11.30
CA ASP A 121 19.18 6.35 12.07
C ASP A 121 18.29 5.97 13.27
N PRO A 122 18.46 6.63 14.44
CA PRO A 122 17.68 6.32 15.64
C PRO A 122 16.16 6.38 15.43
N GLU A 123 15.68 7.24 14.53
CA GLU A 123 14.26 7.36 14.22
C GLU A 123 13.64 6.09 13.62
N PHE A 124 14.45 5.21 13.00
CA PHE A 124 13.99 3.95 12.40
C PHE A 124 14.38 2.70 13.20
N GLU A 125 15.05 2.86 14.34
CA GLU A 125 15.56 1.76 15.17
C GLU A 125 14.46 0.77 15.58
N ASN A 126 13.28 1.28 15.92
CA ASN A 126 12.18 0.43 16.37
C ASN A 126 11.30 -0.12 15.23
N ILE A 127 11.58 0.21 13.98
CA ILE A 127 10.78 -0.25 12.84
C ILE A 127 11.23 -1.65 12.42
N SER A 128 10.37 -2.64 12.64
CA SER A 128 10.59 -4.04 12.29
C SER A 128 9.36 -4.67 11.63
N SER A 129 9.57 -5.76 10.88
CA SER A 129 8.46 -6.55 10.32
C SER A 129 7.55 -7.12 11.42
N SER A 130 8.08 -7.37 12.62
CA SER A 130 7.29 -7.83 13.77
C SER A 130 6.37 -6.73 14.29
N LEU A 131 6.90 -5.52 14.48
CA LEU A 131 6.07 -4.37 14.89
C LEU A 131 4.99 -4.07 13.84
N ALA A 132 5.34 -4.12 12.55
CA ALA A 132 4.35 -3.94 11.48
C ALA A 132 3.23 -4.99 11.55
N ARG A 133 3.53 -6.27 11.80
CA ARG A 133 2.49 -7.30 11.96
C ARG A 133 1.66 -7.11 13.23
N GLU A 134 2.29 -6.71 14.34
CA GLU A 134 1.58 -6.43 15.59
C GLU A 134 0.56 -5.29 15.43
N LEU A 135 1.00 -4.16 14.83
CA LEU A 135 0.12 -3.02 14.57
C LEU A 135 -0.98 -3.39 13.56
N ALA A 136 -0.69 -4.25 12.58
CA ALA A 136 -1.68 -4.77 11.64
C ALA A 136 -2.73 -5.62 12.34
N SER A 137 -2.35 -6.49 13.27
CA SER A 137 -3.30 -7.27 14.08
C SER A 137 -4.19 -6.38 14.96
N LYS A 138 -3.69 -5.21 15.38
CA LYS A 138 -4.46 -4.19 16.11
C LYS A 138 -5.27 -3.26 15.21
N LEU A 139 -5.09 -3.35 13.88
CA LEU A 139 -5.63 -2.43 12.87
C LEU A 139 -5.31 -0.96 13.18
N ASP A 140 -4.09 -0.69 13.68
CA ASP A 140 -3.59 0.67 13.85
C ASP A 140 -3.07 1.21 12.52
N LEU A 141 -4.01 1.57 11.66
CA LEU A 141 -3.77 1.99 10.28
C LEU A 141 -2.87 3.23 10.20
N GLU A 142 -3.02 4.18 11.13
CA GLU A 142 -2.20 5.39 11.16
C GLU A 142 -0.75 5.05 11.47
N ALA A 143 -0.50 4.26 12.52
CA ALA A 143 0.85 3.85 12.87
C ALA A 143 1.48 3.05 11.73
N LEU A 144 0.77 2.04 11.21
CA LEU A 144 1.24 1.21 10.09
C LEU A 144 1.69 2.03 8.87
N SER A 145 0.93 3.07 8.54
CA SER A 145 1.23 3.92 7.38
C SER A 145 2.58 4.63 7.47
N LYS A 146 3.16 4.72 8.67
CA LYS A 146 4.49 5.30 8.92
C LYS A 146 5.61 4.25 8.84
N LEU A 147 5.28 2.95 8.84
CA LEU A 147 6.25 1.85 8.94
C LEU A 147 6.53 1.16 7.60
N VAL A 148 5.60 1.22 6.65
CA VAL A 148 5.64 0.44 5.40
C VAL A 148 5.04 1.24 4.23
N SER A 149 5.29 0.79 3.00
CA SER A 149 4.63 1.37 1.81
C SER A 149 3.10 1.11 1.82
N PRO A 150 2.30 1.93 1.09
CA PRO A 150 0.85 1.71 0.99
C PRO A 150 0.46 0.32 0.47
N MET A 151 1.25 -0.25 -0.43
CA MET A 151 1.05 -1.61 -0.95
C MET A 151 1.18 -2.66 0.16
N VAL A 152 2.23 -2.54 0.97
CA VAL A 152 2.50 -3.47 2.08
C VAL A 152 1.47 -3.31 3.19
N LEU A 153 1.07 -2.08 3.52
CA LEU A 153 0.01 -1.82 4.48
C LEU A 153 -1.28 -2.54 4.07
N THR A 154 -1.69 -2.38 2.81
CA THR A 154 -2.90 -3.03 2.30
C THR A 154 -2.80 -4.55 2.41
N ALA A 155 -1.68 -5.15 1.99
CA ALA A 155 -1.47 -6.59 2.07
C ALA A 155 -1.52 -7.13 3.51
N LEU A 156 -0.99 -6.37 4.48
CA LEU A 156 -1.10 -6.69 5.90
C LEU A 156 -2.56 -6.71 6.37
N ILE A 157 -3.34 -5.70 6.00
CA ILE A 157 -4.76 -5.61 6.40
C ILE A 157 -5.62 -6.67 5.73
N GLU A 158 -5.42 -6.90 4.42
CA GLU A 158 -6.07 -8.00 3.69
C GLU A 158 -5.81 -9.34 4.37
N LYS A 159 -4.56 -9.60 4.77
CA LYS A 159 -4.19 -10.83 5.48
C LYS A 159 -4.81 -10.92 6.87
N CYS A 160 -4.76 -9.84 7.66
CA CYS A 160 -5.34 -9.81 9.02
C CYS A 160 -6.86 -10.07 9.02
N LEU A 161 -7.55 -9.47 8.06
CA LEU A 161 -9.02 -9.50 7.98
C LEU A 161 -9.54 -10.62 7.06
N GLU A 162 -8.64 -11.42 6.48
CA GLU A 162 -8.95 -12.46 5.49
C GLU A 162 -9.79 -11.92 4.32
N GLN A 163 -9.45 -10.72 3.84
CA GLN A 163 -10.14 -10.06 2.74
C GLN A 163 -9.52 -10.44 1.42
N LYS A 164 -10.35 -10.51 0.37
CA LYS A 164 -9.90 -10.89 -0.96
C LYS A 164 -9.14 -9.76 -1.62
N ASN A 165 -9.72 -8.56 -1.60
CA ASN A 165 -9.08 -7.33 -2.04
C ASN A 165 -9.67 -6.16 -1.23
N ILE A 166 -8.84 -5.19 -0.88
CA ILE A 166 -9.32 -3.84 -0.57
C ILE A 166 -8.98 -2.98 -1.77
N VAL A 167 -9.95 -2.30 -2.37
CA VAL A 167 -9.85 -1.55 -3.64
C VAL A 167 -10.23 -0.10 -3.39
N MET A 168 -9.35 0.83 -3.76
CA MET A 168 -9.66 2.25 -3.72
C MET A 168 -10.46 2.64 -4.96
N VAL A 169 -11.60 3.31 -4.80
CA VAL A 169 -12.46 3.71 -5.90
C VAL A 169 -12.36 5.21 -6.08
N VAL A 170 -11.98 5.63 -7.29
CA VAL A 170 -11.83 7.04 -7.66
C VAL A 170 -12.68 7.37 -8.88
N GLY A 171 -13.09 8.63 -8.99
CA GLY A 171 -13.84 9.13 -10.12
C GLY A 171 -14.49 10.46 -9.80
N ARG A 172 -14.81 11.24 -10.83
CA ARG A 172 -15.47 12.54 -10.67
C ARG A 172 -16.89 12.37 -10.09
N PRO A 173 -17.47 13.42 -9.48
CA PRO A 173 -18.90 13.41 -9.16
C PRO A 173 -19.73 13.02 -10.38
N ALA A 174 -20.76 12.20 -10.18
CA ALA A 174 -21.63 11.65 -11.22
C ALA A 174 -20.97 10.75 -12.29
N SER A 175 -19.71 10.34 -12.11
CA SER A 175 -19.03 9.42 -13.03
C SER A 175 -19.57 7.97 -13.03
N GLY A 176 -20.61 7.67 -12.25
CA GLY A 176 -21.24 6.35 -12.20
C GLY A 176 -20.67 5.41 -11.13
N LYS A 177 -19.85 5.91 -10.19
CA LYS A 177 -19.26 5.12 -9.08
C LYS A 177 -20.29 4.26 -8.34
N SER A 178 -21.31 4.90 -7.73
CA SER A 178 -22.36 4.21 -6.98
C SER A 178 -23.12 3.17 -7.81
N THR A 179 -23.31 3.43 -9.11
CA THR A 179 -23.97 2.50 -10.03
C THR A 179 -23.12 1.25 -10.25
N ILE A 180 -21.85 1.42 -10.61
CA ILE A 180 -20.92 0.29 -10.83
C ILE A 180 -20.73 -0.51 -9.54
N LEU A 181 -20.54 0.16 -8.40
CA LEU A 181 -20.41 -0.51 -7.10
C LEU A 181 -21.67 -1.31 -6.76
N GLY A 182 -22.87 -0.76 -7.02
CA GLY A 182 -24.12 -1.49 -6.88
C GLY A 182 -24.21 -2.73 -7.76
N HIS A 183 -23.70 -2.68 -9.00
CA HIS A 183 -23.60 -3.88 -9.85
C HIS A 183 -22.60 -4.90 -9.29
N LEU A 184 -21.44 -4.45 -8.79
CA LEU A 184 -20.44 -5.34 -8.18
C LEU A 184 -20.97 -6.04 -6.92
N THR A 185 -21.76 -5.35 -6.09
CA THR A 185 -22.45 -5.96 -4.93
C THR A 185 -23.55 -6.92 -5.35
N LYS A 186 -24.26 -6.67 -6.47
CA LYS A 186 -25.23 -7.64 -7.01
C LYS A 186 -24.55 -8.92 -7.54
N LEU A 187 -23.35 -8.80 -8.11
CA LEU A 187 -22.59 -9.95 -8.63
C LEU A 187 -22.01 -10.82 -7.52
N ASP A 188 -21.53 -10.20 -6.44
CA ASP A 188 -21.10 -10.90 -5.23
C ASP A 188 -21.61 -10.14 -4.00
N PRO A 189 -22.65 -10.66 -3.31
CA PRO A 189 -23.22 -10.03 -2.13
C PRO A 189 -22.25 -9.83 -0.96
N LYS A 190 -21.08 -10.49 -0.97
CA LYS A 190 -20.04 -10.24 0.03
C LYS A 190 -19.31 -8.92 -0.19
N ASN A 191 -19.35 -8.36 -1.40
CA ASN A 191 -18.67 -7.11 -1.72
C ASN A 191 -19.22 -5.95 -0.89
N ILE A 192 -18.33 -5.26 -0.18
CA ILE A 192 -18.68 -4.15 0.71
C ILE A 192 -18.28 -2.83 0.05
N HIS A 193 -19.17 -1.84 0.11
CA HIS A 193 -18.88 -0.46 -0.30
C HIS A 193 -18.77 0.42 0.94
N ILE A 194 -17.64 1.11 1.08
CA ILE A 194 -17.38 2.10 2.12
C ILE A 194 -17.34 3.47 1.46
N ASN A 195 -18.32 4.32 1.78
CA ASN A 195 -18.37 5.69 1.30
C ASN A 195 -17.68 6.64 2.30
N THR A 196 -16.55 7.22 1.91
CA THR A 196 -15.78 8.09 2.82
C THR A 196 -16.42 9.48 3.02
N ASP A 197 -17.41 9.87 2.21
CA ASP A 197 -18.17 11.11 2.45
C ASP A 197 -18.94 11.08 3.78
N GLU A 198 -19.41 9.90 4.19
CA GLU A 198 -20.07 9.70 5.48
C GLU A 198 -19.11 9.95 6.65
N PHE A 199 -17.81 9.66 6.45
CA PHE A 199 -16.79 9.91 7.47
C PHE A 199 -16.54 11.41 7.59
N ASN A 200 -16.43 12.10 6.45
CA ASN A 200 -16.26 13.55 6.41
C ASN A 200 -17.41 14.28 7.11
N HIS A 201 -18.65 13.81 6.95
CA HIS A 201 -19.80 14.36 7.66
C HIS A 201 -19.68 14.22 9.19
N GLN A 202 -19.27 13.05 9.68
CA GLN A 202 -19.09 12.79 11.11
C GLN A 202 -17.93 13.61 11.70
N ILE A 203 -16.81 13.70 10.97
CA ILE A 203 -15.63 14.46 11.38
C ILE A 203 -15.90 15.97 11.39
N LYS A 204 -16.79 16.47 10.52
CA LYS A 204 -17.14 17.89 10.48
C LYS A 204 -17.65 18.42 11.82
N THR A 205 -18.34 17.59 12.61
CA THR A 205 -18.77 17.96 13.96
C THR A 205 -17.57 18.15 14.88
N LEU A 206 -16.63 17.20 14.89
CA LEU A 206 -15.40 17.27 15.67
C LEU A 206 -14.53 18.48 15.28
N LEU A 207 -14.44 18.77 13.98
CA LEU A 207 -13.70 19.94 13.48
C LEU A 207 -14.34 21.26 13.94
N LYS A 208 -15.68 21.35 13.96
CA LYS A 208 -16.37 22.55 14.48
C LYS A 208 -16.15 22.75 15.98
N GLU A 209 -16.00 21.68 16.75
CA GLU A 209 -15.67 21.76 18.17
C GLU A 209 -14.22 22.18 18.39
N ALA A 210 -13.29 21.69 17.56
CA ALA A 210 -11.88 22.05 17.64
C ALA A 210 -11.57 23.47 17.13
N PHE A 211 -12.35 23.98 16.18
CA PHE A 211 -12.22 25.32 15.59
C PHE A 211 -13.55 26.11 15.70
N PRO A 212 -13.97 26.48 16.92
CA PRO A 212 -15.28 27.07 17.15
C PRO A 212 -15.39 28.47 16.51
N GLY A 213 -16.39 28.65 15.66
CA GLY A 213 -16.66 29.92 14.98
C GLY A 213 -15.76 30.23 13.78
N GLU A 214 -14.80 29.36 13.46
CA GLU A 214 -13.94 29.51 12.29
C GLU A 214 -14.58 28.92 11.03
N ASP A 215 -14.28 29.52 9.88
CA ASP A 215 -14.59 28.91 8.59
C ASP A 215 -13.58 27.79 8.29
N LEU A 216 -14.03 26.54 8.32
CA LEU A 216 -13.18 25.37 8.08
C LEU A 216 -12.46 25.39 6.72
N LEU A 217 -13.02 26.05 5.70
CA LEU A 217 -12.34 26.23 4.42
C LEU A 217 -11.11 27.13 4.58
N ARG A 218 -11.25 28.22 5.33
CA ARG A 218 -10.15 29.12 5.66
C ARG A 218 -9.11 28.42 6.53
N VAL A 219 -9.54 27.62 7.52
CA VAL A 219 -8.62 26.81 8.36
C VAL A 219 -7.82 25.84 7.51
N ALA A 220 -8.45 25.17 6.53
CA ALA A 220 -7.75 24.28 5.61
C ALA A 220 -6.70 25.00 4.76
N GLU A 221 -6.92 26.26 4.42
CA GLU A 221 -5.96 27.07 3.66
C GLU A 221 -4.82 27.62 4.53
N THR A 222 -5.11 28.04 5.76
CA THR A 222 -4.13 28.75 6.62
C THR A 222 -3.46 27.86 7.66
N ASN A 223 -4.07 26.74 8.03
CA ASN A 223 -3.61 25.85 9.10
C ASN A 223 -3.97 24.37 8.84
N GLU A 224 -3.63 23.88 7.65
CA GLU A 224 -3.90 22.50 7.23
C GLU A 224 -3.33 21.45 8.20
N ALA A 225 -2.14 21.71 8.76
CA ALA A 225 -1.45 20.77 9.64
C ALA A 225 -2.28 20.45 10.90
N GLU A 226 -2.87 21.47 11.53
CA GLU A 226 -3.69 21.30 12.73
C GLU A 226 -5.02 20.63 12.39
N LEU A 227 -5.63 20.98 11.26
CA LEU A 227 -6.84 20.31 10.76
C LEU A 227 -6.61 18.81 10.55
N LEU A 228 -5.48 18.44 9.94
CA LEU A 228 -5.09 17.04 9.77
C LEU A 228 -4.83 16.37 11.12
N ARG A 229 -4.18 17.05 12.07
CA ARG A 229 -3.94 16.51 13.42
C ARG A 229 -5.24 16.11 14.13
N VAL A 230 -6.28 16.93 14.00
CA VAL A 230 -7.59 16.69 14.65
C VAL A 230 -8.39 15.60 13.92
N SER A 231 -8.38 15.60 12.58
CA SER A 231 -9.26 14.74 11.77
C SER A 231 -8.72 13.35 11.47
N THR A 232 -7.38 13.18 11.42
CA THR A 232 -6.75 11.98 10.88
C THR A 232 -7.09 10.72 11.68
N LYS A 233 -6.86 10.76 13.00
CA LYS A 233 -7.13 9.60 13.87
C LYS A 233 -8.62 9.21 13.92
N PRO A 234 -9.57 10.15 14.09
CA PRO A 234 -11.00 9.84 13.95
C PRO A 234 -11.35 9.21 12.61
N TRP A 235 -10.80 9.72 11.50
CA TRP A 235 -11.02 9.16 10.18
C TRP A 235 -10.55 7.71 10.07
N PHE A 236 -9.34 7.41 10.56
CA PHE A 236 -8.81 6.05 10.60
C PHE A 236 -9.65 5.10 11.47
N ASN A 237 -10.20 5.59 12.59
CA ASN A 237 -11.09 4.80 13.43
C ASN A 237 -12.39 4.42 12.69
N LEU A 238 -13.01 5.38 11.99
CA LEU A 238 -14.21 5.11 11.18
C LEU A 238 -13.92 4.07 10.10
N LEU A 239 -12.77 4.19 9.43
CA LEU A 239 -12.37 3.20 8.45
C LEU A 239 -12.13 1.82 9.08
N ARG A 240 -11.43 1.76 10.22
CA ARG A 240 -11.21 0.51 10.96
C ARG A 240 -12.54 -0.16 11.31
N GLU A 241 -13.50 0.59 11.83
CA GLU A 241 -14.83 0.06 12.16
C GLU A 241 -15.55 -0.50 10.93
N ALA A 242 -15.47 0.19 9.80
CA ALA A 242 -16.05 -0.28 8.54
C ALA A 242 -15.37 -1.56 8.02
N LEU A 243 -14.04 -1.65 8.13
CA LEU A 243 -13.27 -2.82 7.72
C LEU A 243 -13.57 -4.06 8.58
N ILE A 244 -13.70 -3.92 9.90
CA ILE A 244 -13.99 -5.05 10.81
C ILE A 244 -15.38 -5.66 10.54
N LYS A 245 -16.34 -4.83 10.11
CA LYS A 245 -17.70 -5.28 9.79
C LYS A 245 -17.78 -6.09 8.48
N ALA A 246 -16.76 -6.01 7.62
CA ALA A 246 -16.77 -6.68 6.34
C ALA A 246 -16.62 -8.20 6.48
N PRO A 247 -17.45 -9.01 5.79
CA PRO A 247 -17.32 -10.47 5.81
C PRO A 247 -15.97 -10.92 5.27
N LYS A 248 -15.45 -12.03 5.79
CA LYS A 248 -14.23 -12.66 5.25
C LYS A 248 -14.41 -13.06 3.79
N GLY A 249 -13.35 -12.90 3.02
CA GLY A 249 -13.31 -13.16 1.58
C GLY A 249 -14.03 -12.11 0.73
N SER A 250 -14.38 -10.94 1.30
CA SER A 250 -15.01 -9.86 0.54
C SER A 250 -14.01 -9.08 -0.31
N ASN A 251 -14.49 -8.45 -1.38
CA ASN A 251 -13.84 -7.27 -1.92
C ASN A 251 -14.42 -6.04 -1.22
N ILE A 252 -13.55 -5.21 -0.64
CA ILE A 252 -13.94 -3.97 0.01
C ILE A 252 -13.61 -2.81 -0.93
N PHE A 253 -14.61 -2.02 -1.29
CA PHE A 253 -14.50 -0.87 -2.17
C PHE A 253 -14.56 0.41 -1.35
N ILE A 254 -13.43 1.10 -1.21
CA ILE A 254 -13.35 2.37 -0.47
C ILE A 254 -13.46 3.51 -1.46
N GLU A 255 -14.59 4.23 -1.46
CA GLU A 255 -14.81 5.36 -2.37
C GLU A 255 -14.19 6.63 -1.82
N ALA A 256 -13.22 7.20 -2.56
CA ALA A 256 -12.64 8.49 -2.25
C ALA A 256 -13.56 9.63 -2.70
N ALA A 257 -13.88 10.53 -1.78
CA ALA A 257 -14.75 11.70 -1.99
C ALA A 257 -14.39 12.54 -3.23
N TYR A 258 -13.10 12.83 -3.44
CA TYR A 258 -12.61 13.73 -4.49
C TYR A 258 -11.47 13.14 -5.32
N GLY A 259 -11.42 11.80 -5.39
CA GLY A 259 -10.29 11.08 -5.97
C GLY A 259 -9.02 11.19 -5.11
N LEU A 260 -7.92 10.80 -5.73
CA LEU A 260 -6.57 10.79 -5.18
C LEU A 260 -5.93 12.18 -5.43
N GLN A 261 -5.63 12.99 -4.38
CA GLN A 261 -5.00 14.35 -4.47
C GLN A 261 -3.69 14.53 -3.65
N GLU A 262 -2.52 14.84 -4.26
CA GLU A 262 -1.14 14.72 -3.69
C GLU A 262 -0.99 15.30 -2.29
N ASN A 263 -1.59 16.46 -2.07
CA ASN A 263 -1.49 17.20 -0.81
C ASN A 263 -2.33 16.56 0.30
N LYS A 264 -3.23 15.62 -0.02
CA LYS A 264 -4.03 14.89 0.96
C LYS A 264 -3.38 13.57 1.29
N LYS A 265 -2.97 13.41 2.55
CA LYS A 265 -2.38 12.17 3.12
C LYS A 265 -3.27 10.92 3.05
N LEU A 266 -4.45 11.01 2.45
CA LEU A 266 -5.33 9.88 2.17
C LEU A 266 -4.69 8.81 1.28
N TYR A 267 -3.52 9.03 0.67
CA TYR A 267 -2.76 8.01 -0.08
C TYR A 267 -1.95 7.05 0.73
N ASN A 268 -1.53 7.50 1.91
CA ASN A 268 -0.97 6.59 2.91
C ASN A 268 -2.04 5.58 3.35
N LEU A 269 -3.27 5.80 2.89
CA LEU A 269 -4.46 4.99 3.04
C LEU A 269 -4.86 4.33 1.71
N ILE A 270 -4.25 3.16 1.51
CA ILE A 270 -4.89 1.92 1.03
C ILE A 270 -5.33 1.88 -0.44
N SER A 271 -4.55 1.16 -1.23
CA SER A 271 -4.97 -0.11 -1.83
C SER A 271 -3.91 -0.54 -2.84
N ARG A 272 -3.65 -1.85 -2.98
CA ARG A 272 -2.84 -2.38 -4.10
C ARG A 272 -3.48 -2.09 -5.47
N LYS A 273 -4.81 -1.88 -5.50
CA LYS A 273 -5.66 -1.76 -6.67
C LYS A 273 -6.55 -0.51 -6.60
N ILE A 274 -6.49 0.31 -7.64
CA ILE A 274 -7.34 1.48 -7.79
C ILE A 274 -8.36 1.21 -8.90
N LEU A 275 -9.64 1.25 -8.56
CA LEU A 275 -10.74 1.23 -9.52
C LEU A 275 -11.09 2.67 -9.92
N SER A 276 -10.72 3.02 -11.14
CA SER A 276 -10.94 4.32 -11.75
C SER A 276 -12.24 4.29 -12.56
N ILE A 277 -13.28 5.01 -12.12
CA ILE A 277 -14.60 5.05 -12.77
C ILE A 277 -14.82 6.42 -13.41
N GLY A 278 -14.81 6.46 -14.74
CA GLY A 278 -14.92 7.65 -15.56
C GLY A 278 -16.22 7.77 -16.36
N CYS A 279 -16.41 8.94 -16.94
CA CYS A 279 -17.43 9.27 -17.94
C CYS A 279 -16.83 10.37 -18.82
N ARG A 280 -16.58 10.05 -20.10
CA ARG A 280 -15.97 10.96 -21.08
C ARG A 280 -16.99 11.86 -21.75
N ASP A 281 -18.24 11.40 -21.86
CA ASP A 281 -19.33 12.20 -22.40
C ASP A 281 -19.72 13.29 -21.38
N VAL A 282 -19.21 14.50 -21.62
CA VAL A 282 -19.45 15.67 -20.79
C VAL A 282 -20.95 16.00 -20.72
N VAL A 283 -21.69 15.83 -21.82
CA VAL A 283 -23.14 16.11 -21.86
C VAL A 283 -23.89 15.10 -21.00
N GLN A 284 -23.53 13.82 -21.09
CA GLN A 284 -24.11 12.78 -20.23
C GLN A 284 -23.79 13.05 -18.75
N LEU A 285 -22.56 13.46 -18.44
CA LEU A 285 -22.12 13.78 -17.10
C LEU A 285 -22.89 14.98 -16.51
N GLU A 286 -23.05 16.06 -17.27
CA GLU A 286 -23.83 17.23 -16.87
C GLU A 286 -25.29 16.87 -16.60
N LYS A 287 -25.92 16.09 -17.50
CA LYS A 287 -27.27 15.58 -17.30
C LYS A 287 -27.41 14.78 -16.01
N ARG A 288 -26.45 13.89 -15.72
CA ARG A 288 -26.45 13.10 -14.48
C ARG A 288 -26.34 13.99 -13.24
N ILE A 289 -25.58 15.07 -13.29
CA ILE A 289 -25.43 16.02 -12.17
C ILE A 289 -26.73 16.79 -11.93
N ILE A 290 -27.34 17.29 -13.00
CA ILE A 290 -28.63 18.00 -12.93
C ILE A 290 -29.72 17.07 -12.37
N ASN A 291 -29.82 15.86 -12.90
CA ASN A 291 -30.83 14.87 -12.46
C ASN A 291 -30.63 14.41 -11.02
N ARG A 292 -29.40 14.51 -10.49
CA ARG A 292 -29.08 14.25 -9.08
C ARG A 292 -29.44 15.41 -8.16
N GLY A 293 -29.98 16.52 -8.67
CA GLY A 293 -30.34 17.70 -7.88
C GLY A 293 -29.15 18.48 -7.35
N THR A 294 -27.96 18.33 -7.96
CA THR A 294 -26.71 18.99 -7.50
C THR A 294 -26.06 19.88 -8.57
N PRO A 295 -26.81 20.77 -9.26
CA PRO A 295 -26.29 21.56 -10.37
C PRO A 295 -25.15 22.51 -9.98
N HIS A 296 -25.08 22.92 -8.72
CA HIS A 296 -24.00 23.76 -8.19
C HIS A 296 -22.61 23.11 -8.31
N ILE A 297 -22.52 21.78 -8.37
CA ILE A 297 -21.26 21.05 -8.53
C ILE A 297 -20.60 21.35 -9.89
N LEU A 298 -21.39 21.68 -10.93
CA LEU A 298 -20.89 22.01 -12.27
C LEU A 298 -19.86 23.14 -12.25
N LEU A 299 -20.07 24.14 -11.38
CA LEU A 299 -19.16 25.29 -11.22
C LEU A 299 -17.78 24.88 -10.68
N PHE A 300 -17.73 23.82 -9.88
CA PHE A 300 -16.51 23.32 -9.24
C PHE A 300 -15.85 22.19 -10.04
N MET A 301 -16.53 21.59 -11.03
CA MET A 301 -16.00 20.47 -11.80
C MET A 301 -14.67 20.77 -12.52
N ARG A 302 -14.44 22.02 -12.93
CA ARG A 302 -13.18 22.46 -13.55
C ARG A 302 -12.02 22.55 -12.55
N LYS A 303 -12.34 22.63 -11.25
CA LYS A 303 -11.38 22.69 -10.13
C LYS A 303 -11.11 21.31 -9.52
N ILE A 304 -11.97 20.32 -9.76
CA ILE A 304 -11.73 18.94 -9.32
C ILE A 304 -10.60 18.38 -10.19
N PRO A 305 -9.49 17.90 -9.60
CA PRO A 305 -8.40 17.33 -10.36
C PRO A 305 -8.88 16.20 -11.26
N ASP A 306 -8.35 16.18 -12.48
CA ASP A 306 -8.63 15.10 -13.41
C ASP A 306 -7.96 13.81 -12.94
N ILE A 307 -8.44 12.68 -13.46
CA ILE A 307 -7.94 11.35 -13.16
C ILE A 307 -6.45 11.17 -13.47
N ALA A 308 -5.88 12.06 -14.29
CA ALA A 308 -4.45 12.15 -14.55
C ALA A 308 -3.61 12.23 -13.25
N GLU A 309 -4.08 12.98 -12.25
CA GLU A 309 -3.41 13.03 -10.94
C GLU A 309 -3.47 11.67 -10.25
N SER A 310 -4.67 11.09 -10.12
CA SER A 310 -4.84 9.76 -9.52
C SER A 310 -4.00 8.68 -10.21
N ILE A 311 -3.88 8.75 -11.54
CA ILE A 311 -3.04 7.84 -12.34
C ILE A 311 -1.56 8.07 -12.06
N ARG A 312 -1.12 9.32 -11.93
CA ARG A 312 0.27 9.64 -11.61
C ARG A 312 0.66 9.11 -10.24
N ILE A 313 -0.14 9.39 -9.19
CA ILE A 313 0.15 8.89 -7.84
C ILE A 313 0.17 7.35 -7.82
N ALA A 314 -0.78 6.71 -8.51
CA ALA A 314 -0.80 5.26 -8.61
C ALA A 314 0.47 4.71 -9.28
N LYS A 315 0.98 5.36 -10.34
CA LYS A 315 2.25 4.97 -10.99
C LYS A 315 3.45 5.17 -10.05
N GLU A 316 3.54 6.32 -9.37
CA GLU A 316 4.61 6.64 -8.44
C GLU A 316 4.67 5.65 -7.27
N ASN A 317 3.51 5.19 -6.79
CA ASN A 317 3.38 4.19 -5.73
C ASN A 317 3.29 2.75 -6.25
N LYS A 318 3.42 2.56 -7.58
CA LYS A 318 3.41 1.27 -8.27
C LYS A 318 2.17 0.43 -7.95
N LEU A 319 1.03 1.09 -7.87
CA LEU A 319 -0.29 0.51 -7.64
C LEU A 319 -0.92 0.07 -8.97
N GLU A 320 -1.72 -0.99 -8.93
CA GLU A 320 -2.47 -1.45 -10.09
C GLU A 320 -3.68 -0.52 -10.32
N ILE A 321 -3.89 -0.06 -11.55
CA ILE A 321 -5.07 0.73 -11.91
C ILE A 321 -5.96 -0.07 -12.85
N ILE A 322 -7.22 -0.19 -12.48
CA ILE A 322 -8.27 -0.78 -13.29
C ILE A 322 -9.24 0.35 -13.65
N SER A 323 -9.30 0.72 -14.93
CA SER A 323 -10.18 1.80 -15.39
C SER A 323 -11.42 1.26 -16.10
N ILE A 324 -12.55 1.94 -15.91
CA ILE A 324 -13.83 1.71 -16.58
C ILE A 324 -14.46 3.05 -16.94
N GLU A 325 -14.96 3.14 -18.16
CA GLU A 325 -15.77 4.27 -18.63
C GLU A 325 -17.25 3.89 -18.61
N THR A 326 -18.07 4.73 -17.99
CA THR A 326 -19.52 4.52 -17.82
C THR A 326 -20.35 5.21 -18.91
N ASP A 327 -19.72 5.64 -19.99
CA ASP A 327 -20.40 6.18 -21.16
C ASP A 327 -21.32 5.12 -21.78
N GLY A 328 -22.43 5.58 -22.37
CA GLY A 328 -23.42 4.73 -23.03
C GLY A 328 -24.65 4.38 -22.17
N PRO A 329 -25.43 3.38 -22.62
CA PRO A 329 -26.66 2.94 -21.97
C PRO A 329 -26.41 2.28 -20.61
N VAL A 330 -27.39 2.34 -19.70
CA VAL A 330 -27.29 1.74 -18.36
C VAL A 330 -27.24 0.21 -18.46
N GLU A 331 -27.89 -0.36 -19.46
CA GLU A 331 -28.00 -1.79 -19.74
C GLU A 331 -26.62 -2.42 -19.99
N GLU A 332 -25.69 -1.65 -20.58
CA GLU A 332 -24.32 -2.11 -20.84
C GLU A 332 -23.45 -2.12 -19.57
N LEU A 333 -23.79 -1.33 -18.55
CA LEU A 333 -22.97 -1.20 -17.34
C LEU A 333 -22.85 -2.52 -16.58
N ASN A 334 -23.86 -3.38 -16.63
CA ASN A 334 -23.80 -4.70 -16.01
C ASN A 334 -22.69 -5.57 -16.63
N SER A 335 -22.60 -5.60 -17.97
CA SER A 335 -21.55 -6.34 -18.68
C SER A 335 -20.15 -5.78 -18.37
N LYS A 336 -20.03 -4.46 -18.22
CA LYS A 336 -18.78 -3.81 -17.83
C LYS A 336 -18.41 -4.15 -16.39
N ALA A 337 -19.37 -4.20 -15.47
CA ALA A 337 -19.16 -4.59 -14.08
C ALA A 337 -18.67 -6.04 -13.94
N VAL A 338 -19.20 -6.98 -14.74
CA VAL A 338 -18.70 -8.37 -14.79
C VAL A 338 -17.22 -8.41 -15.16
N LYS A 339 -16.84 -7.75 -16.26
CA LYS A 339 -15.43 -7.69 -16.71
C LYS A 339 -14.51 -7.06 -15.66
N ILE A 340 -14.98 -6.05 -14.94
CA ILE A 340 -14.21 -5.40 -13.86
C ILE A 340 -14.10 -6.32 -12.65
N SER A 341 -15.17 -7.01 -12.27
CA SER A 341 -15.14 -8.01 -11.21
C SER A 341 -14.10 -9.09 -11.52
N GLU A 342 -14.05 -9.61 -12.75
CA GLU A 342 -13.03 -10.57 -13.18
C GLU A 342 -11.61 -9.99 -13.06
N LYS A 343 -11.37 -8.74 -13.48
CA LYS A 343 -10.06 -8.09 -13.36
C LYS A 343 -9.64 -7.90 -11.90
N ILE A 344 -10.55 -7.44 -11.04
CA ILE A 344 -10.29 -7.25 -9.60
C ILE A 344 -10.00 -8.59 -8.94
N ASN A 345 -10.76 -9.62 -9.29
CA ASN A 345 -10.63 -10.95 -8.71
C ASN A 345 -9.51 -11.78 -9.32
N LYS A 346 -8.97 -11.36 -10.47
CA LYS A 346 -7.75 -11.94 -11.00
C LYS A 346 -6.69 -11.75 -9.95
N GLU A 347 -6.15 -12.86 -9.45
CA GLU A 347 -4.98 -12.81 -8.60
C GLU A 347 -3.94 -11.99 -9.36
N VAL A 348 -3.51 -10.87 -8.80
CA VAL A 348 -2.17 -10.37 -9.13
C VAL A 348 -1.27 -11.57 -8.90
N ASN A 349 -0.42 -11.97 -9.86
CA ASN A 349 0.35 -13.23 -9.97
C ASN A 349 1.07 -13.72 -8.67
N PHE A 350 0.34 -13.87 -7.59
CA PHE A 350 0.70 -14.25 -6.25
C PHE A 350 -0.32 -15.34 -5.98
N LYS A 351 0.09 -16.56 -6.27
CA LYS A 351 -0.50 -17.68 -5.56
C LYS A 351 -0.31 -17.33 -4.09
N TRP A 352 -1.39 -16.99 -3.40
CA TRP A 352 -1.43 -17.04 -1.94
C TRP A 352 -1.30 -18.51 -1.57
N LYS A 353 -0.13 -19.09 -1.79
CA LYS A 353 0.21 -20.34 -1.14
C LYS A 353 0.21 -19.98 0.33
N THR A 354 -0.72 -20.59 1.07
CA THR A 354 -0.56 -20.77 2.51
C THR A 354 0.91 -21.08 2.77
N CYS A 355 1.48 -20.51 3.83
CA CYS A 355 2.78 -20.91 4.35
C CYS A 355 2.72 -22.37 4.83
N LEU A 356 2.41 -23.31 3.94
CA LEU A 356 2.57 -24.72 4.20
C LEU A 356 4.07 -24.97 4.30
N LEU A 357 4.38 -25.76 5.31
CA LEU A 357 5.71 -26.25 5.62
C LEU A 357 6.08 -27.24 4.50
N GLU A 358 6.72 -26.76 3.46
CA GLU A 358 7.47 -27.59 2.51
C GLU A 358 8.87 -27.03 2.35
#